data_AF-A0A2I0R217-F1
#
_entry.id   AF-A0A2I0R217-F1
#
_cell.length_a   1.000
_cell.length_b   1.000
_cell.length_c   1.000
_cell.angle_alpha   90.00
_cell.angle_beta   90.00
_cell.angle_gamma   90.00
#
_symmetry.space_group_name_H-M   'P 1'
#
loop_
_entity.id
_entity.type
_entity.pdbx_description
1 polymer ?
#
loop_
_entity_poly.entity_id
_entity_poly.type
_entity_poly.pdbx_seq_one_letter_code
_entity_poly.pdbx_strand_id
1 'polypeptide(L)'
;MYIFILLGFFLFGCKKEQVPPAEQNHYQSEGNFLLFVVGDTLEAAYEYNLSTIQVNNDTLPILFESQTDGTGMQEYRIWKMQPNDDTLFWTYESSSYFVEDEININDLLFEYAPLPYDSTQFQIISSKLNTDIEQLWTKVSRLQIVKEYRNVSPDSKIGISRQVLYSYNEELSSSVPAEKYLIFFVKY
;
A
#
# COMPACT_ATOMS: atom_id res chain seq x y z
N MET A 1 8.43 72.66 -3.09
CA MET A 1 9.68 71.90 -2.91
C MET A 1 9.30 70.59 -2.24
N TYR A 2 9.46 69.51 -2.99
CA TYR A 2 9.36 68.07 -2.70
C TYR A 2 8.26 67.56 -1.75
N ILE A 3 7.19 66.92 -2.23
CA ILE A 3 7.08 65.62 -2.96
C ILE A 3 7.27 64.43 -2.00
N PHE A 4 6.12 63.82 -1.69
CA PHE A 4 5.89 62.40 -1.43
C PHE A 4 6.40 61.80 -0.10
N ILE A 5 5.54 61.96 0.91
CA ILE A 5 5.22 60.90 1.88
C ILE A 5 4.45 59.82 1.10
N LEU A 6 5.12 58.84 0.48
CA LEU A 6 4.55 57.57 -0.02
C LEU A 6 5.59 56.79 -0.84
N LEU A 7 6.41 55.96 -0.19
CA LEU A 7 7.11 54.80 -0.78
C LEU A 7 7.74 54.04 0.40
N GLY A 8 7.01 53.09 1.01
CA GLY A 8 7.00 51.69 0.56
C GLY A 8 8.15 50.95 1.27
N PHE A 9 8.02 50.54 2.54
CA PHE A 9 7.38 49.26 2.93
C PHE A 9 7.79 48.04 2.10
N PHE A 10 9.08 47.85 1.75
CA PHE A 10 9.52 46.60 1.09
C PHE A 10 10.96 46.17 1.39
N LEU A 11 11.37 46.15 2.67
CA LEU A 11 12.62 45.47 3.08
C LEU A 11 12.39 44.33 4.08
N PHE A 12 11.20 43.71 4.06
CA PHE A 12 11.10 42.29 4.40
C PHE A 12 11.36 41.51 3.13
N GLY A 13 12.66 41.32 2.83
CA GLY A 13 13.08 40.33 1.87
C GLY A 13 12.50 38.99 2.31
N CYS A 14 11.45 38.58 1.60
CA CYS A 14 10.96 37.22 1.58
C CYS A 14 12.18 36.37 1.23
N LYS A 15 12.82 35.74 2.22
CA LYS A 15 13.71 34.62 1.93
C LYS A 15 12.79 33.62 1.28
N LYS A 16 12.85 33.55 -0.06
CA LYS A 16 12.28 32.45 -0.83
C LYS A 16 12.88 31.23 -0.16
N GLU A 17 12.06 30.58 0.65
CA GLU A 17 12.37 29.31 1.25
C GLU A 17 12.83 28.46 0.07
N GLN A 18 14.09 28.03 0.10
CA GLN A 18 14.57 27.05 -0.85
C GLN A 18 13.72 25.84 -0.55
N VAL A 19 12.65 25.67 -1.33
CA VAL A 19 11.91 24.44 -1.41
C VAL A 19 13.01 23.40 -1.64
N PRO A 20 13.21 22.45 -0.71
CA PRO A 20 14.18 21.40 -0.93
C PRO A 20 13.87 20.81 -2.31
N PRO A 21 14.91 20.48 -3.11
CA PRO A 21 14.65 19.82 -4.39
C PRO A 21 13.67 18.69 -4.11
N ALA A 22 12.56 18.66 -4.85
CA ALA A 22 11.57 17.61 -4.71
C ALA A 22 12.35 16.29 -4.75
N GLU A 23 12.36 15.56 -3.64
CA GLU A 23 12.91 14.21 -3.62
C GLU A 23 12.23 13.50 -4.78
N GLN A 24 13.00 13.14 -5.80
CA GLN A 24 12.42 12.51 -6.96
C GLN A 24 11.96 11.14 -6.50
N ASN A 25 10.67 10.86 -6.65
CA ASN A 25 10.17 9.51 -6.52
C ASN A 25 10.99 8.63 -7.48
N HIS A 26 11.78 7.72 -6.92
CA HIS A 26 12.60 6.82 -7.70
C HIS A 26 11.76 5.68 -8.26
N TYR A 27 10.66 5.35 -7.59
CA TYR A 27 9.71 4.38 -8.07
C TYR A 27 8.63 5.04 -8.95
N GLN A 28 8.60 4.65 -10.22
CA GLN A 28 7.53 5.03 -11.14
C GLN A 28 6.54 3.86 -11.24
N SER A 29 5.30 4.10 -10.83
CA SER A 29 4.26 3.07 -10.88
C SER A 29 3.84 2.75 -12.32
N GLU A 30 3.83 1.46 -12.65
CA GLU A 30 3.47 0.94 -13.98
C GLU A 30 2.31 -0.06 -13.94
N GLY A 31 1.96 -0.56 -12.75
CA GLY A 31 0.86 -1.50 -12.55
C GLY A 31 -0.49 -0.83 -12.29
N ASN A 32 -1.49 -1.68 -12.12
CA ASN A 32 -2.88 -1.29 -11.85
C ASN A 32 -3.42 -1.85 -10.53
N PHE A 33 -2.63 -2.64 -9.81
CA PHE A 33 -2.95 -3.17 -8.51
C PHE A 33 -1.73 -3.07 -7.58
N LEU A 34 -1.87 -2.34 -6.49
CA LEU A 34 -0.82 -2.13 -5.49
C LEU A 34 -1.18 -2.82 -4.20
N LEU A 35 -0.19 -3.53 -3.64
CA LEU A 35 -0.31 -4.28 -2.39
C LEU A 35 0.81 -3.85 -1.45
N PHE A 36 0.44 -3.46 -0.23
CA PHE A 36 1.38 -3.26 0.87
C PHE A 36 1.25 -4.36 1.91
N VAL A 37 2.38 -4.80 2.44
CA VAL A 37 2.46 -5.64 3.64
C VAL A 37 2.82 -4.73 4.82
N VAL A 38 1.92 -4.66 5.79
CA VAL A 38 2.03 -3.74 6.93
C VAL A 38 2.00 -4.53 8.23
N GLY A 39 3.10 -4.48 9.00
CA GLY A 39 3.16 -4.96 10.38
C GLY A 39 3.25 -3.77 11.32
N ASP A 40 4.28 -3.71 12.17
CA ASP A 40 4.56 -2.54 13.02
C ASP A 40 4.94 -1.31 12.18
N THR A 41 5.66 -1.53 11.09
CA THR A 41 5.96 -0.55 10.04
C THR A 41 5.37 -1.00 8.70
N LEU A 42 5.57 -0.18 7.65
CA LEU A 42 5.50 -0.71 6.29
C LEU A 42 6.68 -1.68 6.09
N GLU A 43 6.39 -2.90 5.65
CA GLU A 43 7.40 -3.97 5.56
C GLU A 43 7.75 -4.31 4.12
N ALA A 44 6.76 -4.32 3.22
CA ALA A 44 6.98 -4.61 1.80
C ALA A 44 5.89 -3.95 0.95
N ALA A 45 6.19 -3.79 -0.33
CA ALA A 45 5.29 -3.27 -1.35
C ALA A 45 5.45 -4.08 -2.64
N TYR A 46 4.35 -4.37 -3.31
CA TYR A 46 4.31 -5.11 -4.57
C TYR A 46 3.30 -4.46 -5.49
N GLU A 47 3.60 -4.43 -6.78
CA GLU A 47 2.71 -3.88 -7.80
C GLU A 47 2.52 -4.89 -8.92
N TYR A 48 1.27 -5.13 -9.27
CA TYR A 48 0.85 -6.10 -10.26
C TYR A 48 0.18 -5.39 -11.43
N ASN A 49 0.29 -5.99 -12.61
CA ASN A 49 -0.44 -5.57 -13.79
C ASN A 49 -1.50 -6.61 -14.16
N LEU A 50 -2.66 -6.48 -13.54
CA LEU A 50 -3.76 -7.42 -13.69
C LEU A 50 -4.47 -7.20 -15.04
N SER A 51 -4.67 -8.28 -15.79
CA SER A 51 -5.31 -8.24 -17.12
C SER A 51 -6.72 -7.64 -17.11
N THR A 52 -7.49 -7.91 -16.04
CA THR A 52 -8.79 -7.29 -15.80
C THR A 52 -8.96 -7.00 -14.32
N ILE A 53 -9.41 -5.79 -14.00
CA ILE A 53 -9.79 -5.38 -12.65
C ILE A 53 -11.28 -5.04 -12.57
N GLN A 54 -12.09 -5.41 -13.57
CA GLN A 54 -13.52 -5.13 -13.56
C GLN A 54 -14.19 -5.88 -12.41
N VAL A 55 -14.62 -5.12 -11.41
CA VAL A 55 -15.44 -5.63 -10.31
C VAL A 55 -16.86 -5.14 -10.53
N ASN A 56 -17.79 -6.08 -10.57
CA ASN A 56 -19.21 -5.79 -10.82
C ASN A 56 -19.93 -5.04 -9.69
N ASN A 57 -19.24 -4.59 -8.65
CA ASN A 57 -19.72 -3.72 -7.56
C ASN A 57 -18.50 -3.41 -6.67
N ASP A 58 -18.15 -2.14 -6.46
CA ASP A 58 -17.24 -1.49 -5.46
C ASP A 58 -16.49 -2.37 -4.44
N THR A 59 -15.97 -3.50 -4.86
CA THR A 59 -15.33 -4.50 -4.03
C THR A 59 -14.02 -4.86 -4.68
N LEU A 60 -13.03 -5.33 -3.94
CA LEU A 60 -11.87 -5.98 -4.52
C LEU A 60 -12.09 -7.48 -4.31
N PRO A 61 -12.57 -8.21 -5.32
CA PRO A 61 -12.86 -9.61 -5.12
C PRO A 61 -11.53 -10.35 -5.13
N ILE A 62 -11.15 -10.87 -3.97
CA ILE A 62 -9.96 -11.68 -3.79
C ILE A 62 -10.41 -13.02 -3.24
N LEU A 63 -9.90 -14.11 -3.81
CA LEU A 63 -10.27 -15.46 -3.44
C LEU A 63 -9.07 -16.25 -2.93
N PHE A 64 -9.36 -17.14 -1.98
CA PHE A 64 -8.43 -18.16 -1.51
C PHE A 64 -8.77 -19.48 -2.19
N GLU A 65 -7.78 -20.08 -2.83
CA GLU A 65 -7.89 -21.44 -3.34
C GLU A 65 -6.90 -22.32 -2.60
N SER A 66 -7.39 -23.36 -1.91
CA SER A 66 -6.52 -24.40 -1.36
C SER A 66 -6.18 -25.38 -2.49
N GLN A 67 -4.90 -25.52 -2.79
CA GLN A 67 -4.41 -26.54 -3.71
C GLN A 67 -3.51 -27.53 -2.96
N THR A 68 -3.64 -28.80 -3.31
CA THR A 68 -2.72 -29.84 -2.85
C THR A 68 -1.65 -30.03 -3.92
N ASP A 69 -0.40 -30.18 -3.52
CA ASP A 69 0.62 -30.65 -4.48
C ASP A 69 0.19 -32.01 -5.08
N GLY A 70 0.70 -32.35 -6.26
CA GLY A 70 0.37 -33.62 -6.93
C GLY A 70 0.71 -34.88 -6.12
N THR A 71 1.33 -34.73 -4.94
CA THR A 71 1.65 -35.80 -3.98
C THR A 71 0.63 -35.92 -2.84
N GLY A 72 -0.27 -34.94 -2.69
CA GLY A 72 -1.28 -34.90 -1.62
C GLY A 72 -0.71 -34.53 -0.25
N MET A 73 0.55 -34.10 -0.16
CA MET A 73 1.26 -33.93 1.12
C MET A 73 1.44 -32.47 1.54
N GLN A 74 1.28 -31.52 0.61
CA GLN A 74 1.37 -30.10 0.92
C GLN A 74 0.11 -29.40 0.43
N GLU A 75 -0.59 -28.73 1.35
CA GLU A 75 -1.66 -27.80 1.03
C GLU A 75 -1.09 -26.38 1.08
N TYR A 76 -1.26 -25.64 0.00
CA TYR A 76 -0.98 -24.21 -0.03
C TYR A 76 -2.23 -23.43 -0.39
N ARG A 77 -2.31 -22.21 0.13
CA ARG A 77 -3.39 -21.29 -0.18
C ARG A 77 -2.90 -20.28 -1.20
N ILE A 78 -3.59 -20.23 -2.32
CA ILE A 78 -3.32 -19.29 -3.39
C ILE A 78 -4.26 -18.10 -3.23
N TRP A 79 -3.72 -16.90 -3.38
CA TRP A 79 -4.48 -15.66 -3.47
C TRP A 79 -4.59 -15.21 -4.92
N LYS A 80 -5.82 -15.03 -5.39
CA LYS A 80 -6.10 -14.53 -6.75
C LYS A 80 -7.10 -13.37 -6.71
N MET A 81 -6.99 -12.46 -7.66
CA MET A 81 -7.97 -11.39 -7.86
C MET A 81 -9.08 -11.88 -8.79
N GLN A 82 -10.33 -11.96 -8.36
CA GLN A 82 -11.44 -12.30 -9.25
C GLN A 82 -11.77 -11.12 -10.20
N PRO A 83 -12.29 -11.35 -11.42
CA PRO A 83 -12.38 -12.59 -12.16
C PRO A 83 -11.06 -12.98 -12.87
N ASN A 84 -9.93 -12.42 -12.48
CA ASN A 84 -8.63 -12.75 -13.05
C ASN A 84 -8.10 -14.09 -12.50
N ASP A 85 -7.45 -14.88 -13.37
CA ASP A 85 -6.78 -16.12 -12.96
C ASP A 85 -5.36 -15.87 -12.43
N ASP A 86 -4.88 -14.62 -12.50
CA ASP A 86 -3.55 -14.21 -12.02
C ASP A 86 -3.42 -14.40 -10.50
N THR A 87 -2.38 -15.13 -10.12
CA THR A 87 -2.01 -15.37 -8.72
C THR A 87 -1.19 -14.22 -8.19
N LEU A 88 -1.62 -13.65 -7.07
CA LEU A 88 -0.90 -12.59 -6.39
C LEU A 88 0.23 -13.16 -5.54
N PHE A 89 -0.09 -14.15 -4.70
CA PHE A 89 0.86 -14.80 -3.82
C PHE A 89 0.35 -16.16 -3.35
N TRP A 90 1.26 -16.99 -2.86
CA TRP A 90 0.97 -18.26 -2.21
C TRP A 90 1.40 -18.23 -0.75
N THR A 91 0.64 -18.91 0.10
CA THR A 91 0.95 -19.07 1.52
C THR A 91 0.95 -20.54 1.93
N TYR A 92 1.95 -20.89 2.72
CA TYR A 92 2.13 -22.14 3.44
C TYR A 92 2.07 -21.85 4.94
N GLU A 93 1.98 -22.90 5.77
CA GLU A 93 1.91 -22.75 7.21
C GLU A 93 2.99 -21.82 7.80
N SER A 94 4.18 -21.77 7.20
CA SER A 94 5.33 -21.01 7.70
C SER A 94 5.92 -19.97 6.74
N SER A 95 5.34 -19.77 5.55
CA SER A 95 5.91 -18.83 4.58
C SER A 95 4.86 -18.29 3.61
N SER A 96 5.09 -17.08 3.13
CA SER A 96 4.37 -16.50 2.01
C SER A 96 5.38 -16.07 0.96
N TYR A 97 5.04 -16.25 -0.31
CA TYR A 97 5.84 -15.67 -1.36
C TYR A 97 4.94 -14.96 -2.37
N PHE A 98 5.31 -13.72 -2.66
CA PHE A 98 4.67 -12.87 -3.63
C PHE A 98 5.23 -13.18 -5.01
N VAL A 99 4.38 -13.11 -6.03
CA VAL A 99 4.76 -13.49 -7.40
C VAL A 99 5.56 -12.39 -8.09
N GLU A 100 5.32 -11.14 -7.72
CA GLU A 100 6.07 -9.97 -8.21
C GLU A 100 7.29 -9.67 -7.34
N ASP A 101 8.28 -9.02 -7.95
CA ASP A 101 9.44 -8.51 -7.24
C ASP A 101 9.03 -7.43 -6.23
N GLU A 102 9.66 -7.47 -5.06
CA GLU A 102 9.42 -6.47 -4.02
C GLU A 102 9.95 -5.10 -4.44
N ILE A 103 9.09 -4.09 -4.31
CA ILE A 103 9.49 -2.70 -4.47
C ILE A 103 10.30 -2.33 -3.24
N ASN A 104 11.53 -1.85 -3.48
CA ASN A 104 12.35 -1.29 -2.41
C ASN A 104 11.63 -0.09 -1.78
N ILE A 105 11.21 -0.25 -0.53
CA ILE A 105 10.47 0.77 0.23
C ILE A 105 11.20 2.11 0.35
N ASN A 106 12.53 2.13 0.22
CA ASN A 106 13.31 3.37 0.23
C ASN A 106 13.17 4.18 -1.08
N ASP A 107 12.73 3.53 -2.15
CA ASP A 107 12.48 4.18 -3.44
C ASP A 107 11.07 4.82 -3.48
N LEU A 108 10.21 4.50 -2.50
CA LEU A 108 8.88 5.09 -2.34
C LEU A 108 8.98 6.47 -1.67
N LEU A 109 8.59 7.51 -2.41
CA LEU A 109 8.60 8.87 -1.86
C LEU A 109 7.53 9.09 -0.78
N PHE A 110 7.91 9.76 0.30
CA PHE A 110 6.99 10.26 1.33
C PHE A 110 6.67 11.74 1.12
N GLU A 111 5.38 12.07 1.11
CA GLU A 111 4.93 13.46 1.15
C GLU A 111 4.66 13.94 2.58
N TYR A 112 4.74 15.26 2.77
CA TYR A 112 4.54 15.89 4.08
C TYR A 112 3.09 15.79 4.59
N ALA A 113 2.10 15.82 3.70
CA ALA A 113 0.68 15.75 4.08
C ALA A 113 0.12 14.32 3.87
N PRO A 114 -0.35 13.62 4.92
CA PRO A 114 -1.06 12.36 4.75
C PRO A 114 -2.43 12.57 4.10
N LEU A 115 -2.89 11.60 3.31
CA LEU A 115 -4.29 11.54 2.92
C LEU A 115 -5.17 11.30 4.16
N PRO A 116 -6.30 12.02 4.30
CA PRO A 116 -7.18 11.87 5.44
C PRO A 116 -7.76 10.45 5.51
N TYR A 117 -7.92 9.92 6.72
CA TYR A 117 -8.63 8.67 6.94
C TYR A 117 -10.13 8.87 6.74
N ASP A 118 -10.74 8.01 5.92
CA ASP A 118 -12.19 7.91 5.77
C ASP A 118 -12.57 6.43 5.82
N SER A 119 -13.17 6.01 6.95
CA SER A 119 -13.60 4.63 7.17
C SER A 119 -14.53 4.09 6.07
N THR A 120 -15.27 4.96 5.38
CA THR A 120 -16.20 4.53 4.31
C THR A 120 -15.47 4.09 3.05
N GLN A 121 -14.20 4.45 2.88
CA GLN A 121 -13.37 4.05 1.75
C GLN A 121 -12.81 2.64 1.89
N PHE A 122 -12.82 2.06 3.09
CA PHE A 122 -12.20 0.77 3.35
C PHE A 122 -13.19 -0.38 3.20
N GLN A 123 -12.70 -1.48 2.63
CA GLN A 123 -13.42 -2.74 2.56
C GLN A 123 -12.56 -3.84 3.17
N ILE A 124 -13.12 -4.54 4.15
CA ILE A 124 -12.48 -5.72 4.74
C ILE A 124 -12.74 -6.91 3.81
N ILE A 125 -11.67 -7.45 3.21
CA ILE A 125 -11.76 -8.50 2.19
C ILE A 125 -11.74 -9.89 2.83
N SER A 126 -11.09 -10.06 3.98
CA SER A 126 -11.08 -11.34 4.68
C SER A 126 -10.82 -11.19 6.16
N SER A 127 -11.45 -12.09 6.93
CA SER A 127 -11.27 -12.24 8.38
C SER A 127 -11.63 -11.00 9.19
N LYS A 128 -11.86 -11.21 10.49
CA LYS A 128 -12.03 -10.09 11.42
C LYS A 128 -10.69 -9.40 11.62
N LEU A 129 -10.67 -8.07 11.45
CA LEU A 129 -9.52 -7.26 11.86
C LEU A 129 -9.47 -7.19 13.39
N ASN A 130 -8.26 -7.24 13.93
CA ASN A 130 -7.97 -7.08 15.35
C ASN A 130 -7.12 -5.83 15.63
N THR A 131 -7.12 -4.89 14.68
CA THR A 131 -6.44 -3.60 14.78
C THR A 131 -7.32 -2.48 14.25
N ASP A 132 -6.92 -1.25 14.54
CA ASP A 132 -7.54 -0.04 14.03
C ASP A 132 -7.03 0.26 12.60
N ILE A 133 -7.96 0.35 11.65
CA ILE A 133 -7.64 0.64 10.25
C ILE A 133 -6.98 2.03 10.14
N GLU A 134 -7.37 2.99 10.97
CA GLU A 134 -6.77 4.32 10.97
C GLU A 134 -5.27 4.24 11.31
N GLN A 135 -4.90 3.42 12.29
CA GLN A 135 -3.50 3.21 12.65
C GLN A 135 -2.70 2.58 11.52
N LEU A 136 -3.25 1.57 10.84
CA LEU A 136 -2.60 1.00 9.66
C LEU A 136 -2.47 2.02 8.53
N TRP A 137 -3.51 2.82 8.31
CA TRP A 137 -3.54 3.85 7.28
C TRP A 137 -2.41 4.87 7.46
N THR A 138 -2.08 5.27 8.69
CA THR A 138 -0.97 6.22 8.95
C THR A 138 0.38 5.75 8.41
N LYS A 139 0.57 4.44 8.19
CA LYS A 139 1.83 3.85 7.71
C LYS A 139 2.01 3.98 6.20
N VAL A 140 0.93 4.19 5.45
CA VAL A 140 0.95 4.23 3.98
C VAL A 140 0.37 5.52 3.40
N SER A 141 -0.46 6.26 4.14
CA SER A 141 -1.21 7.42 3.65
C SER A 141 -0.36 8.62 3.18
N ARG A 142 0.92 8.62 3.53
CA ARG A 142 1.89 9.65 3.14
C ARG A 142 2.65 9.31 1.87
N LEU A 143 2.58 8.07 1.38
CA LEU A 143 3.33 7.65 0.20
C LEU A 143 2.78 8.33 -1.05
N GLN A 144 3.66 8.85 -1.90
CA GLN A 144 3.28 9.46 -3.18
C GLN A 144 2.50 8.47 -4.05
N ILE A 145 2.96 7.22 -4.15
CA ILE A 145 2.27 6.19 -4.93
C ILE A 145 0.82 5.96 -4.44
N VAL A 146 0.56 6.05 -3.13
CA VAL A 146 -0.80 5.96 -2.59
C VAL A 146 -1.65 7.12 -3.11
N LYS A 147 -1.11 8.34 -3.12
CA LYS A 147 -1.80 9.50 -3.71
C LYS A 147 -2.06 9.32 -5.19
N GLU A 148 -1.11 8.79 -5.95
CA GLU A 148 -1.29 8.49 -7.37
C GLU A 148 -2.44 7.51 -7.61
N TYR A 149 -2.47 6.39 -6.87
CA TYR A 149 -3.57 5.43 -6.91
C TYR A 149 -4.92 6.07 -6.55
N ARG A 150 -4.96 6.90 -5.49
CA ARG A 150 -6.19 7.60 -5.07
C ARG A 150 -6.62 8.71 -6.02
N ASN A 151 -5.71 9.36 -6.74
CA ASN A 151 -6.03 10.40 -7.71
C ASN A 151 -6.62 9.82 -9.00
N VAL A 152 -6.11 8.67 -9.44
CA VAL A 152 -6.61 7.97 -10.63
C VAL A 152 -7.94 7.27 -10.34
N SER A 153 -8.13 6.73 -9.14
CA SER A 153 -9.35 6.02 -8.75
C SER A 153 -9.85 6.47 -7.37
N PRO A 154 -10.38 7.70 -7.25
CA PRO A 154 -10.74 8.31 -5.97
C PRO A 154 -11.89 7.63 -5.24
N ASP A 155 -12.78 6.95 -5.97
CA ASP A 155 -13.96 6.29 -5.42
C ASP A 155 -13.77 4.78 -5.21
N SER A 156 -12.62 4.23 -5.63
CA SER A 156 -12.35 2.81 -5.42
C SER A 156 -12.26 2.49 -3.93
N LYS A 157 -12.74 1.31 -3.51
CA LYS A 157 -12.50 0.86 -2.14
C LYS A 157 -11.04 0.47 -1.95
N ILE A 158 -10.51 0.82 -0.78
CA ILE A 158 -9.21 0.36 -0.29
C ILE A 158 -9.45 -0.99 0.37
N GLY A 159 -8.83 -2.02 -0.18
CA GLY A 159 -8.91 -3.35 0.39
C GLY A 159 -8.07 -3.47 1.64
N ILE A 160 -8.56 -4.19 2.63
CA ILE A 160 -7.75 -4.60 3.77
C ILE A 160 -7.98 -6.06 4.13
N SER A 161 -6.90 -6.79 4.39
CA SER A 161 -6.93 -8.16 4.86
C SER A 161 -5.94 -8.37 6.00
N ARG A 162 -6.36 -9.11 7.03
CA ARG A 162 -5.45 -9.63 8.06
C ARG A 162 -4.86 -10.96 7.61
N GLN A 163 -3.53 -11.07 7.63
CA GLN A 163 -2.77 -12.31 7.46
C GLN A 163 -1.96 -12.65 8.71
N VAL A 164 -1.65 -13.93 8.89
CA VAL A 164 -0.65 -14.38 9.87
C VAL A 164 0.51 -14.93 9.06
N LEU A 165 1.63 -14.20 9.05
CA LEU A 165 2.84 -14.55 8.33
C LEU A 165 3.92 -14.89 9.34
N TYR A 166 4.66 -15.96 9.11
CA TYR A 166 5.80 -16.27 9.96
C TYR A 166 6.97 -15.37 9.57
N SER A 167 7.54 -14.68 10.56
CA SER A 167 8.69 -13.80 10.40
C SER A 167 9.82 -14.32 11.27
N TYR A 168 11.06 -14.25 10.76
CA TYR A 168 12.22 -14.65 11.55
C TYR A 168 12.40 -13.68 12.72
N ASN A 169 12.43 -14.22 13.94
CA ASN A 169 12.75 -13.47 15.15
C ASN A 169 14.18 -13.82 15.55
N GLU A 170 15.08 -12.82 15.51
CA GLU A 170 16.49 -13.02 15.82
C GLU A 170 16.72 -13.42 17.28
N GLU A 171 15.98 -12.83 18.22
CA GLU A 171 16.10 -13.09 19.66
C GLU A 171 15.79 -14.55 20.01
N LEU A 172 14.80 -15.13 19.32
CA LEU A 172 14.36 -16.51 19.48
C LEU A 172 15.04 -17.47 18.50
N SER A 173 15.86 -16.95 17.58
CA SER A 173 16.49 -17.68 16.47
C SER A 173 15.54 -18.64 15.75
N SER A 174 14.29 -18.21 15.59
CA SER A 174 13.21 -19.02 15.03
C SER A 174 12.16 -18.15 14.37
N SER A 175 11.43 -18.73 13.41
CA SER A 175 10.29 -18.06 12.79
C SER A 175 9.08 -18.15 13.72
N VAL A 176 8.50 -17.00 14.05
CA VAL A 176 7.29 -16.90 14.88
C VAL A 176 6.14 -16.33 14.06
N PRO A 177 4.89 -16.74 14.34
CA PRO A 177 3.74 -16.15 13.66
C PRO A 177 3.62 -14.68 14.04
N ALA A 178 3.54 -13.82 13.04
CA ALA A 178 3.34 -12.39 13.18
C ALA A 178 2.09 -11.96 12.40
N GLU A 179 1.28 -11.11 13.02
CA GLU A 179 0.12 -10.56 12.34
C GLU A 179 0.56 -9.45 11.40
N LYS A 180 0.15 -9.57 10.14
CA LYS A 180 0.39 -8.61 9.08
C LYS A 180 -0.93 -8.20 8.46
N TYR A 181 -0.96 -7.01 7.90
CA TYR A 181 -2.12 -6.48 7.21
C TYR A 181 -1.74 -6.16 5.78
N LEU A 182 -2.52 -6.70 4.85
CA LEU A 182 -2.40 -6.39 3.45
C LEU A 182 -3.34 -5.24 3.13
N ILE A 183 -2.80 -4.17 2.53
CA ILE A 183 -3.58 -3.02 2.08
C ILE A 183 -3.50 -2.97 0.55
N PHE A 184 -4.65 -2.93 -0.10
CA PHE A 184 -4.77 -3.07 -1.56
C PHE A 184 -5.38 -1.82 -2.20
N PHE A 185 -4.86 -1.43 -3.35
CA PHE A 185 -5.36 -0.34 -4.18
C PHE A 185 -5.47 -0.78 -5.64
N VAL A 186 -6.42 -0.19 -6.35
CA VAL A 186 -6.61 -0.39 -7.79
C VAL A 186 -6.63 0.93 -8.54
N LYS A 187 -6.13 0.90 -9.78
CA LYS A 187 -6.21 1.98 -10.78
C LYS A 187 -7.02 1.49 -11.98
N TYR A 188 -8.13 2.17 -12.28
CA TYR A 188 -8.95 1.95 -13.48
C TYR A 188 -8.51 2.80 -14.68
#